data_AF-A0A2I5TMK8-F1
#
_entry.id   AF-A0A2I5TMK8-F1
#
_cell.length_a   1.000
_cell.length_b   1.000
_cell.length_c   1.000
_cell.angle_alpha   90.00
_cell.angle_beta   90.00
_cell.angle_gamma   90.00
#
_symmetry.space_group_name_H-M   'P 1'
#
loop_
_entity.id
_entity.type
_entity.pdbx_description
1 polymer ?
#
loop_
_entity_poly.entity_id
_entity_poly.type
_entity_poly.pdbx_seq_one_letter_code
_entity_poly.pdbx_strand_id
1 'polypeptide(L)'
;MQQRNSLTFWRYLSSRAALLNIIIPLALYNGALYFSGAGMALLVSAIWAGVLAVLSGDRQATLSVALMILLSGASHYVFLLHPAWLPIQREAVFLALSGALTVTVVFLCYSLRGRPIVRTLAEQAIPTLTTLSVYGTPAYARVWQEVSLAWVTVYLLKAALIYGLYRLTSTWLDAFLLLAGWPLTLAMIFFSFRWPRYRWRAIAKQRNALAGQPDGTESK
;
A
#
# COMPACT_ATOMS: atom_id res chain seq x y z
N MET A 1 17.29 -23.10 21.61
CA MET A 1 16.92 -21.70 21.94
C MET A 1 16.47 -20.99 20.67
N GLN A 2 15.16 -20.90 20.42
CA GLN A 2 14.62 -20.18 19.26
C GLN A 2 14.66 -18.67 19.53
N GLN A 3 15.54 -17.95 18.85
CA GLN A 3 15.49 -16.49 18.79
C GLN A 3 14.12 -16.07 18.26
N ARG A 4 13.25 -15.57 19.14
CA ARG A 4 12.10 -14.74 18.78
C ARG A 4 12.63 -13.48 18.13
N ASN A 5 12.99 -13.55 16.85
CA ASN A 5 13.35 -12.40 16.05
C ASN A 5 12.10 -11.51 15.95
N SER A 6 12.10 -10.42 16.72
CA SER A 6 11.00 -9.47 16.69
C SER A 6 10.95 -8.83 15.31
N LEU A 7 9.88 -9.13 14.58
CA LEU A 7 9.43 -8.39 13.40
C LEU A 7 9.03 -6.98 13.86
N THR A 8 10.00 -6.10 14.00
CA THR A 8 9.81 -4.72 14.48
C THR A 8 9.68 -3.79 13.27
N PHE A 9 8.69 -2.89 13.29
CA PHE A 9 8.43 -1.90 12.22
C PHE A 9 9.69 -1.12 11.79
N TRP A 10 10.56 -0.78 12.74
CA TRP A 10 11.84 -0.14 12.48
C TRP A 10 12.78 -0.95 11.58
N ARG A 11 12.82 -2.28 11.77
CA ARG A 11 13.65 -3.17 10.94
C ARG A 11 13.09 -3.31 9.52
N TYR A 12 11.77 -3.17 9.35
CA TYR A 12 11.14 -3.09 8.03
C TYR A 12 11.55 -1.82 7.31
N LEU A 13 11.38 -0.66 7.95
CA LEU A 13 11.70 0.65 7.35
C LEU A 13 13.19 0.73 6.98
N SER A 14 14.07 0.14 7.80
CA SER A 14 15.51 0.09 7.56
C SER A 14 15.95 -1.00 6.57
N SER A 15 15.04 -1.81 6.03
CA SER A 15 15.40 -2.86 5.06
C SER A 15 15.74 -2.24 3.70
N ARG A 16 16.69 -2.85 2.96
CA ARG A 16 17.10 -2.35 1.63
C ARG A 16 15.92 -2.25 0.66
N ALA A 17 14.98 -3.19 0.72
CA ALA A 17 13.80 -3.17 -0.14
C ALA A 17 12.81 -2.06 0.24
N ALA A 18 12.61 -1.78 1.53
CA ALA A 18 11.79 -0.64 1.97
C ALA A 18 12.47 0.70 1.65
N LEU A 19 13.80 0.77 1.79
CA LEU A 19 14.56 1.94 1.37
C LEU A 19 14.39 2.23 -0.12
N LEU A 20 14.54 1.21 -0.97
CA LEU A 20 14.46 1.36 -2.43
C LEU A 20 13.03 1.58 -2.95
N ASN A 21 12.02 0.94 -2.37
CA ASN A 21 10.64 0.99 -2.86
C ASN A 21 9.74 1.99 -2.14
N ILE A 22 10.13 2.48 -0.96
CA ILE A 22 9.28 3.37 -0.14
C ILE A 22 10.03 4.66 0.20
N ILE A 23 11.18 4.59 0.87
CA ILE A 23 11.85 5.79 1.39
C ILE A 23 12.45 6.65 0.27
N ILE A 24 13.28 6.07 -0.60
CA ILE A 24 13.94 6.80 -1.69
C ILE A 24 12.91 7.39 -2.67
N PRO A 25 11.90 6.66 -3.16
CA PRO A 25 10.87 7.23 -4.00
C PRO A 25 10.11 8.38 -3.32
N LEU A 26 9.80 8.24 -2.02
CA LEU A 26 9.11 9.29 -1.28
C LEU A 26 9.98 10.54 -1.11
N ALA A 27 11.28 10.37 -0.82
CA ALA A 27 12.23 11.47 -0.72
C ALA A 27 12.44 12.16 -2.08
N LEU A 28 12.61 11.38 -3.16
CA LEU A 28 12.74 11.89 -4.52
C LEU A 28 11.49 12.66 -4.94
N TYR A 29 10.29 12.11 -4.68
CA TYR A 29 9.03 12.77 -4.98
C TYR A 29 8.91 14.10 -4.24
N ASN A 30 9.08 14.12 -2.92
CA ASN A 30 8.93 15.34 -2.13
C ASN A 30 10.02 16.39 -2.45
N GLY A 31 11.25 15.96 -2.68
CA GLY A 31 12.34 16.84 -3.10
C GLY A 31 12.05 17.48 -4.45
N ALA A 32 11.72 16.68 -5.47
CA ALA A 32 11.39 17.20 -6.79
C ALA A 32 10.10 18.04 -6.78
N LEU A 33 9.12 17.71 -5.92
CA LEU A 33 7.91 18.51 -5.73
C LEU A 33 8.25 19.90 -5.20
N TYR A 34 9.15 19.98 -4.21
CA TYR A 34 9.59 21.23 -3.61
C TYR A 34 10.35 22.12 -4.60
N PHE A 35 11.23 21.56 -5.43
CA PHE A 35 12.08 22.33 -6.34
C PHE A 35 11.45 22.61 -7.70
N SER A 36 10.57 21.74 -8.21
CA SER A 36 10.18 21.76 -9.63
C SER A 36 8.71 21.42 -9.87
N GLY A 37 7.91 21.31 -8.81
CA GLY A 37 6.47 21.04 -8.91
C GLY A 37 6.12 19.57 -9.20
N ALA A 38 4.82 19.29 -9.28
CA ALA A 38 4.30 17.92 -9.29
C ALA A 38 4.65 17.11 -10.53
N GLY A 39 4.77 17.76 -11.70
CA GLY A 39 5.11 17.07 -12.95
C GLY A 39 6.52 16.47 -12.93
N MET A 40 7.51 17.26 -12.50
CA MET A 40 8.89 16.77 -12.32
C MET A 40 9.00 15.74 -11.21
N ALA A 41 8.24 15.89 -10.13
CA ALA A 41 8.18 14.89 -9.05
C ALA A 41 7.71 13.52 -9.55
N LEU A 42 6.68 13.49 -10.40
CA LEU A 42 6.18 12.27 -11.02
C LEU A 42 7.20 11.68 -12.00
N LEU A 43 7.84 12.50 -12.82
CA LEU A 43 8.85 12.05 -13.78
C LEU A 43 10.07 11.41 -13.10
N VAL A 44 10.65 12.07 -12.10
CA VAL A 44 11.79 11.54 -11.34
C VAL A 44 11.42 10.23 -10.63
N SER A 45 10.21 10.18 -10.04
CA SER A 45 9.71 8.97 -9.40
C SER A 45 9.50 7.83 -10.40
N ALA A 46 9.02 8.13 -11.61
CA ALA A 46 8.78 7.14 -12.66
C ALA A 46 10.10 6.56 -13.19
N ILE A 47 11.10 7.42 -13.42
CA ILE A 47 12.44 7.00 -13.82
C ILE A 47 13.05 6.09 -12.76
N TRP A 48 12.98 6.50 -11.48
CA TRP A 48 13.49 5.68 -10.38
C TRP A 48 12.81 4.31 -10.30
N ALA A 49 11.48 4.28 -10.38
CA ALA A 49 10.72 3.03 -10.35
C ALA A 49 11.01 2.14 -11.56
N GLY A 50 11.20 2.73 -12.75
CA GLY A 50 11.61 2.02 -13.96
C GLY A 50 13.00 1.41 -13.84
N VAL A 51 13.98 2.18 -13.37
CA VAL A 51 15.34 1.69 -13.10
C VAL A 51 15.30 0.55 -12.08
N LEU A 52 14.55 0.73 -11.00
CA LEU A 52 14.41 -0.30 -9.97
C LEU A 52 13.72 -1.56 -10.53
N ALA A 53 12.72 -1.42 -11.40
CA ALA A 53 12.03 -2.56 -12.02
C ALA A 53 12.95 -3.37 -12.95
N VAL A 54 13.90 -2.73 -13.63
CA VAL A 54 14.90 -3.40 -14.47
C VAL A 54 15.97 -4.11 -13.63
N LEU A 55 16.40 -3.49 -12.53
CA LEU A 55 17.49 -4.00 -11.68
C LEU A 55 17.05 -5.03 -10.64
N SER A 56 15.75 -5.09 -10.31
CA SER A 56 15.23 -5.98 -9.28
C SER A 56 14.90 -7.36 -9.83
N GLY A 57 15.34 -8.43 -9.14
CA GLY A 57 15.00 -9.81 -9.48
C GLY A 57 13.52 -10.16 -9.32
N ASP A 58 12.75 -9.33 -8.60
CA ASP A 58 11.36 -9.59 -8.25
C ASP A 58 10.42 -8.56 -8.88
N ARG A 59 10.21 -8.74 -10.19
CA ARG A 59 9.58 -7.79 -11.12
C ARG A 59 8.17 -7.37 -10.71
N GLN A 60 7.39 -8.24 -10.06
CA GLN A 60 5.95 -8.02 -9.91
C GLN A 60 5.59 -6.85 -8.99
N ALA A 61 6.25 -6.72 -7.83
CA ALA A 61 5.98 -5.63 -6.91
C ALA A 61 6.57 -4.31 -7.42
N THR A 62 7.77 -4.32 -7.97
CA THR A 62 8.41 -3.13 -8.54
C THR A 62 7.65 -2.60 -9.75
N LEU A 63 7.14 -3.49 -10.61
CA LEU A 63 6.25 -3.12 -11.72
C LEU A 63 4.95 -2.50 -11.24
N SER A 64 4.38 -2.97 -10.11
CA SER A 64 3.15 -2.38 -9.58
C SER A 64 3.37 -0.94 -9.09
N VAL A 65 4.50 -0.67 -8.44
CA VAL A 65 4.90 0.69 -8.03
C VAL A 65 5.16 1.57 -9.25
N ALA A 66 5.90 1.07 -10.24
CA ALA A 66 6.13 1.78 -11.49
C ALA A 66 4.81 2.08 -12.22
N LEU A 67 3.89 1.12 -12.30
CA LEU A 67 2.58 1.29 -12.93
C LEU A 67 1.76 2.37 -12.21
N MET A 68 1.75 2.37 -10.87
CA MET A 68 1.06 3.41 -10.11
C MET A 68 1.60 4.81 -10.42
N ILE A 69 2.93 4.96 -10.45
CA ILE A 69 3.56 6.25 -10.73
C ILE A 69 3.29 6.67 -12.17
N LEU A 70 3.37 5.75 -13.14
CA LEU A 70 3.06 6.03 -14.54
C LEU A 70 1.60 6.42 -14.74
N LEU A 71 0.65 5.72 -14.12
CA LEU A 71 -0.77 6.03 -14.24
C LEU A 71 -1.09 7.40 -13.60
N SER A 72 -0.48 7.68 -12.44
CA SER A 72 -0.58 8.99 -11.80
C SER A 72 0.03 10.09 -12.68
N GLY A 73 1.23 9.86 -13.23
CA GLY A 73 1.92 10.76 -14.16
C GLY A 73 1.14 11.05 -15.42
N ALA A 74 0.60 10.01 -16.07
CA ALA A 74 -0.24 10.14 -17.25
C ALA A 74 -1.51 10.94 -16.95
N SER A 75 -2.18 10.66 -15.82
CA SER A 75 -3.37 11.43 -15.41
C SER A 75 -3.06 12.91 -15.20
N HIS A 76 -1.90 13.22 -14.59
CA HIS A 76 -1.47 14.60 -14.36
C HIS A 76 -1.04 15.30 -15.65
N TYR A 77 -0.35 14.60 -16.55
CA TYR A 77 -0.01 15.13 -17.86
C TYR A 77 -1.24 15.51 -18.68
N VAL A 78 -2.28 14.66 -18.67
CA VAL A 78 -3.57 14.97 -19.30
C VAL A 78 -4.23 16.20 -18.67
N PHE A 79 -4.17 16.33 -17.34
CA PHE A 79 -4.66 17.51 -16.63
C PHE A 79 -3.93 18.79 -17.05
N LEU A 80 -2.61 18.74 -17.24
CA LEU A 80 -1.83 19.90 -17.69
C LEU A 80 -2.12 20.29 -19.14
N LEU A 81 -2.33 19.32 -20.04
CA LEU A 81 -2.66 19.59 -21.45
C LEU A 81 -4.08 20.12 -21.63
N HIS A 82 -5.05 19.58 -20.89
CA HIS A 82 -6.46 19.88 -21.07
C HIS A 82 -7.20 20.07 -19.74
N PRO A 83 -6.85 21.10 -18.94
CA PRO A 83 -7.48 21.33 -17.65
C PRO A 83 -8.99 21.61 -17.78
N ALA A 84 -9.41 22.24 -18.89
CA ALA A 84 -10.81 22.54 -19.17
C ALA A 84 -11.71 21.31 -19.36
N TRP A 85 -11.16 20.13 -19.66
CA TRP A 85 -11.94 18.91 -19.88
C TRP A 85 -12.30 18.20 -18.58
N LEU A 86 -11.66 18.60 -17.47
CA LEU A 86 -11.83 17.94 -16.19
C LEU A 86 -12.71 18.79 -15.25
N PRO A 87 -13.64 18.17 -14.52
CA PRO A 87 -14.52 18.89 -13.59
C PRO A 87 -13.79 19.46 -12.37
N ILE A 88 -12.52 19.08 -12.17
CA ILE A 88 -11.67 19.52 -11.07
C ILE A 88 -10.59 20.41 -11.64
N GLN A 89 -10.60 21.68 -11.26
CA GLN A 89 -9.67 22.70 -11.77
C GLN A 89 -8.49 22.97 -10.83
N ARG A 90 -8.59 22.53 -9.56
CA ARG A 90 -7.50 22.65 -8.59
C ARG A 90 -6.53 21.48 -8.74
N GLU A 91 -5.30 21.76 -9.15
CA GLU A 91 -4.26 20.75 -9.39
C GLU A 91 -4.04 19.83 -8.18
N ALA A 92 -3.91 20.38 -6.97
CA ALA A 92 -3.71 19.60 -5.75
C ALA A 92 -4.86 18.62 -5.46
N VAL A 93 -6.10 19.04 -5.73
CA VAL A 93 -7.30 18.21 -5.57
C VAL A 93 -7.30 17.11 -6.62
N PHE A 94 -6.99 17.46 -7.87
CA PHE A 94 -6.91 16.51 -8.97
C PHE A 94 -5.86 15.43 -8.68
N LEU A 95 -4.63 15.81 -8.33
CA LEU A 95 -3.55 14.88 -7.98
C LEU A 95 -3.92 13.97 -6.83
N ALA A 96 -4.52 14.51 -5.77
CA ALA A 96 -4.91 13.71 -4.61
C ALA A 96 -6.05 12.73 -4.93
N LEU A 97 -7.01 13.14 -5.76
CA LEU A 97 -8.12 12.29 -6.20
C LEU A 97 -7.64 11.21 -7.18
N SER A 98 -6.93 11.59 -8.24
CA SER A 98 -6.44 10.66 -9.26
C SER A 98 -5.44 9.66 -8.67
N GLY A 99 -4.58 10.12 -7.76
CA GLY A 99 -3.68 9.25 -7.00
C GLY A 99 -4.45 8.25 -6.12
N ALA A 100 -5.49 8.69 -5.41
CA ALA A 100 -6.30 7.79 -4.59
C ALA A 100 -7.03 6.73 -5.44
N LEU A 101 -7.63 7.14 -6.55
CA LEU A 101 -8.29 6.23 -7.49
C LEU A 101 -7.31 5.25 -8.14
N THR A 102 -6.10 5.72 -8.50
CA THR A 102 -5.03 4.85 -9.03
C THR A 102 -4.67 3.76 -8.03
N VAL A 103 -4.51 4.11 -6.75
CA VAL A 103 -4.26 3.14 -5.68
C VAL A 103 -5.38 2.11 -5.61
N THR A 104 -6.63 2.57 -5.54
CA THR A 104 -7.82 1.70 -5.50
C THR A 104 -7.86 0.74 -6.68
N VAL A 105 -7.74 1.22 -7.91
CA VAL A 105 -7.84 0.40 -9.14
C VAL A 105 -6.71 -0.62 -9.19
N VAL A 106 -5.47 -0.20 -8.98
CA VAL A 106 -4.31 -1.09 -9.09
C VAL A 106 -4.35 -2.15 -7.98
N PHE A 107 -4.67 -1.78 -6.75
CA PHE A 107 -4.78 -2.75 -5.65
C PHE A 107 -5.93 -3.73 -5.87
N LEU A 108 -7.08 -3.25 -6.33
CA LEU A 108 -8.22 -4.09 -6.64
C LEU A 108 -7.87 -5.11 -7.74
N CYS A 109 -7.26 -4.67 -8.84
CA CYS A 109 -6.82 -5.56 -9.94
C CYS A 109 -5.90 -6.69 -9.44
N TYR A 110 -4.94 -6.38 -8.58
CA TYR A 110 -4.03 -7.39 -8.03
C TYR A 110 -4.69 -8.27 -6.96
N SER A 111 -5.62 -7.71 -6.17
CA SER A 111 -6.46 -8.47 -5.24
C SER A 111 -7.27 -9.53 -5.97
N LEU A 112 -7.93 -9.15 -7.07
CA LEU A 112 -8.76 -10.06 -7.88
C LEU A 112 -7.93 -11.17 -8.53
N ARG A 113 -6.66 -10.91 -8.86
CA ARG A 113 -5.70 -11.92 -9.36
C ARG A 113 -5.15 -12.85 -8.26
N GLY A 114 -5.63 -12.72 -7.01
CA GLY A 114 -5.20 -13.56 -5.89
C GLY A 114 -3.80 -13.23 -5.35
N ARG A 115 -3.16 -12.18 -5.84
CA ARG A 115 -1.80 -11.75 -5.42
C ARG A 115 -1.81 -10.27 -5.02
N PRO A 116 -2.30 -9.93 -3.81
CA PRO A 116 -2.32 -8.57 -3.32
C PRO A 116 -0.95 -7.90 -3.36
N ILE A 117 -0.87 -6.65 -3.83
CA ILE A 117 0.40 -5.90 -3.90
C ILE A 117 1.02 -5.70 -2.51
N VAL A 118 0.19 -5.45 -1.51
CA VAL A 118 0.65 -5.24 -0.12
C VAL A 118 1.40 -6.48 0.38
N ARG A 119 0.94 -7.67 0.02
CA ARG A 119 1.62 -8.93 0.34
C ARG A 119 2.98 -9.00 -0.33
N THR A 120 3.04 -8.76 -1.64
CA THR A 120 4.30 -8.86 -2.39
C THR A 120 5.33 -7.85 -1.88
N LEU A 121 4.91 -6.61 -1.60
CA LEU A 121 5.80 -5.59 -1.02
C LEU A 121 6.25 -5.96 0.40
N ALA A 122 5.38 -6.55 1.22
CA ALA A 122 5.73 -6.99 2.55
C ALA A 122 6.72 -8.17 2.53
N GLU A 123 6.51 -9.16 1.66
CA GLU A 123 7.39 -10.32 1.47
C GLU A 123 8.78 -9.90 0.99
N GLN A 124 8.88 -8.91 0.11
CA GLN A 124 10.16 -8.37 -0.35
C GLN A 124 10.95 -7.67 0.77
N ALA A 125 10.27 -6.86 1.56
CA ALA A 125 10.94 -6.12 2.62
C ALA A 125 11.12 -6.93 3.91
N ILE A 126 10.41 -8.04 4.07
CA ILE A 126 10.62 -9.02 5.13
C ILE A 126 10.63 -10.44 4.54
N PRO A 127 11.79 -10.93 4.06
CA PRO A 127 11.91 -12.28 3.51
C PRO A 127 11.52 -13.37 4.52
N THR A 128 11.65 -13.11 5.83
CA THR A 128 11.24 -14.06 6.87
C THR A 128 9.72 -14.29 6.95
N LEU A 129 8.90 -13.52 6.24
CA LEU A 129 7.46 -13.82 6.11
C LEU A 129 7.22 -15.13 5.33
N THR A 130 8.10 -15.47 4.40
CA THR A 130 7.98 -16.69 3.59
C THR A 130 8.37 -17.95 4.36
N THR A 131 9.07 -17.81 5.49
CA THR A 131 9.48 -18.92 6.35
C THR A 131 8.52 -19.18 7.51
N LEU A 132 7.43 -18.42 7.62
CA LEU A 132 6.38 -18.66 8.60
C LEU A 132 5.67 -19.98 8.31
N SER A 133 5.32 -20.73 9.36
CA SER A 133 4.57 -22.00 9.23
C SER A 133 3.17 -21.84 8.60
N VAL A 134 2.65 -20.61 8.55
CA VAL A 134 1.36 -20.28 7.94
C VAL A 134 1.54 -19.95 6.45
N TYR A 135 2.76 -19.72 5.97
CA TYR A 135 3.04 -19.41 4.57
C TYR A 135 2.57 -20.55 3.64
N GLY A 136 2.02 -20.20 2.48
CA GLY A 136 1.45 -21.15 1.53
C GLY A 136 0.06 -21.69 1.91
N THR A 137 -0.45 -21.40 3.11
CA THR A 137 -1.81 -21.81 3.51
C THR A 137 -2.88 -20.85 3.01
N PRO A 138 -4.15 -21.30 2.84
CA PRO A 138 -5.26 -20.40 2.51
C PRO A 138 -5.51 -19.34 3.59
N ALA A 139 -5.17 -19.63 4.85
CA ALA A 139 -5.29 -18.67 5.95
C ALA A 139 -4.34 -17.47 5.77
N TYR A 140 -3.12 -17.71 5.29
CA TYR A 140 -2.16 -16.65 4.96
C TYR A 140 -2.67 -15.78 3.81
N ALA A 141 -3.17 -16.39 2.73
CA ALA A 141 -3.70 -15.66 1.59
C ALA A 141 -4.92 -14.79 1.97
N ARG A 142 -5.84 -15.30 2.79
CA ARG A 142 -7.03 -14.55 3.26
C ARG A 142 -6.65 -13.31 4.05
N VAL A 143 -5.72 -13.42 4.98
CA VAL A 143 -5.28 -12.28 5.80
C VAL A 143 -4.71 -11.15 4.94
N TRP A 144 -3.94 -11.49 3.90
CA TRP A 144 -3.43 -10.49 2.96
C TRP A 144 -4.50 -9.90 2.05
N GLN A 145 -5.52 -10.67 1.68
CA GLN A 145 -6.70 -10.16 0.97
C GLN A 145 -7.50 -9.18 1.84
N GLU A 146 -7.68 -9.46 3.13
CA GLU A 146 -8.32 -8.53 4.08
C GLU A 146 -7.55 -7.19 4.14
N VAL A 147 -6.21 -7.24 4.22
CA VAL A 147 -5.39 -6.02 4.20
C VAL A 147 -5.56 -5.27 2.88
N SER A 148 -5.50 -5.96 1.74
CA SER A 148 -5.71 -5.36 0.42
C SER A 148 -7.05 -4.66 0.30
N LEU A 149 -8.13 -5.31 0.74
CA LEU A 149 -9.47 -4.74 0.75
C LEU A 149 -9.58 -3.51 1.66
N ALA A 150 -8.90 -3.52 2.81
CA ALA A 150 -8.83 -2.34 3.67
C ALA A 150 -8.17 -1.15 2.96
N TRP A 151 -7.07 -1.38 2.23
CA TRP A 151 -6.44 -0.35 1.40
C TRP A 151 -7.39 0.17 0.32
N VAL A 152 -8.02 -0.72 -0.46
CA VAL A 152 -8.98 -0.33 -1.52
C VAL A 152 -10.11 0.52 -0.92
N THR A 153 -10.68 0.08 0.20
CA THR A 153 -11.81 0.75 0.86
C THR A 153 -11.43 2.12 1.38
N VAL A 154 -10.30 2.23 2.10
CA VAL A 154 -9.84 3.51 2.67
C VAL A 154 -9.50 4.52 1.59
N TYR A 155 -8.82 4.10 0.51
CA TYR A 155 -8.47 5.00 -0.59
C TYR A 155 -9.69 5.38 -1.45
N LEU A 156 -10.66 4.48 -1.59
CA LEU A 156 -11.93 4.81 -2.24
C LEU A 156 -12.74 5.82 -1.41
N LEU A 157 -12.80 5.64 -0.09
CA LEU A 157 -13.44 6.59 0.82
C LEU A 157 -12.72 7.95 0.78
N LYS A 158 -11.38 7.96 0.78
CA LYS A 158 -10.58 9.17 0.58
C LYS A 158 -10.96 9.88 -0.72
N ALA A 159 -11.03 9.15 -1.84
CA ALA A 159 -11.43 9.70 -3.13
C ALA A 159 -12.82 10.35 -3.08
N ALA A 160 -13.80 9.64 -2.50
CA ALA A 160 -15.17 10.15 -2.33
C ALA A 160 -15.21 11.41 -1.45
N LEU A 161 -14.48 11.44 -0.33
CA LEU A 161 -14.41 12.58 0.57
C LEU A 161 -13.73 13.79 -0.09
N ILE A 162 -12.63 13.60 -0.83
CA ILE A 162 -11.98 14.68 -1.59
C ILE A 162 -12.97 15.29 -2.58
N TYR A 163 -13.64 14.45 -3.36
CA TYR A 163 -14.60 14.91 -4.35
C TYR A 163 -15.78 15.66 -3.71
N GLY A 164 -16.32 15.12 -2.61
CA GLY A 164 -17.40 15.76 -1.85
C GLY A 164 -16.99 17.11 -1.27
N LEU A 165 -15.85 17.17 -0.57
CA LEU A 165 -15.34 18.42 0.01
C LEU A 165 -15.01 19.48 -1.04
N TYR A 166 -14.50 19.05 -2.20
CA TYR A 166 -14.28 19.93 -3.36
C TYR A 166 -15.59 20.53 -3.88
N ARG A 167 -16.63 19.70 -4.07
CA ARG A 167 -17.95 20.14 -4.55
C ARG A 167 -18.65 21.07 -3.56
N LEU A 168 -18.42 20.89 -2.27
CA LEU A 168 -18.98 21.74 -1.20
C LEU A 168 -18.16 23.03 -0.98
N THR A 169 -17.11 23.29 -1.77
CA THR A 169 -16.21 24.45 -1.60
C THR A 169 -15.73 24.62 -0.15
N SER A 170 -15.47 23.50 0.53
CA SER A 170 -15.19 23.49 1.97
C SER A 170 -13.82 24.06 2.29
N THR A 171 -13.74 24.93 3.30
CA THR A 171 -12.48 25.45 3.86
C THR A 171 -11.61 24.34 4.49
N TRP A 172 -12.22 23.21 4.84
CA TRP A 172 -11.52 22.05 5.40
C TRP A 172 -10.78 21.22 4.35
N LEU A 173 -10.96 21.49 3.06
CA LEU A 173 -10.38 20.70 1.98
C LEU A 173 -8.85 20.67 2.05
N ASP A 174 -8.21 21.81 2.29
CA ASP A 174 -6.74 21.87 2.29
C ASP A 174 -6.14 21.14 3.52
N ALA A 175 -6.76 21.29 4.69
CA ALA A 175 -6.39 20.54 5.89
C ALA A 175 -6.61 19.03 5.71
N PHE A 176 -7.70 18.63 5.07
CA PHE A 176 -7.98 17.24 4.75
C PHE A 176 -6.96 16.67 3.77
N LEU A 177 -6.59 17.41 2.71
CA LEU A 177 -5.57 16.98 1.75
C LEU A 177 -4.21 16.73 2.43
N LEU A 178 -3.84 17.59 3.39
CA LEU A 178 -2.60 17.43 4.16
C LEU A 178 -2.65 16.18 5.06
N LEU A 179 -3.72 16.01 5.83
CA LEU A 179 -3.88 14.89 6.78
C LEU A 179 -4.10 13.54 6.08
N ALA A 180 -4.93 13.52 5.04
CA ALA A 180 -5.24 12.33 4.26
C ALA A 180 -4.15 12.01 3.22
N GLY A 181 -3.10 12.82 3.11
CA GLY A 181 -1.96 12.63 2.22
C GLY A 181 -0.99 11.55 2.70
N TRP A 182 0.22 11.96 3.08
CA TRP A 182 1.27 11.05 3.57
C TRP A 182 0.95 10.41 4.94
N PRO A 183 0.28 11.07 5.92
CA PRO A 183 0.04 10.46 7.23
C PRO A 183 -0.90 9.26 7.13
N LEU A 184 -1.96 9.35 6.31
CA LEU A 184 -2.86 8.23 6.05
C LEU A 184 -2.12 7.05 5.42
N THR A 185 -1.24 7.32 4.46
CA THR A 185 -0.43 6.27 3.81
C THR A 185 0.45 5.55 4.84
N LEU A 186 1.09 6.29 5.74
CA LEU A 186 1.87 5.70 6.84
C LEU A 186 1.00 4.87 7.80
N ALA A 187 -0.18 5.36 8.15
CA ALA A 187 -1.13 4.63 8.99
C ALA A 187 -1.52 3.29 8.34
N MET A 188 -1.74 3.29 7.03
CA MET A 188 -2.06 2.08 6.26
C MET A 188 -0.87 1.11 6.15
N ILE A 189 0.35 1.63 6.02
CA ILE A 189 1.57 0.82 6.10
C ILE A 189 1.67 0.16 7.48
N PHE A 190 1.48 0.92 8.56
CA PHE A 190 1.49 0.38 9.92
C PHE A 190 0.41 -0.68 10.14
N PHE A 191 -0.81 -0.42 9.67
CA PHE A 191 -1.92 -1.38 9.68
C PHE A 191 -1.55 -2.70 8.99
N SER A 192 -0.85 -2.62 7.86
CA SER A 192 -0.40 -3.78 7.08
C SER A 192 0.58 -4.69 7.83
N PHE A 193 1.26 -4.19 8.87
CA PHE A 193 2.06 -5.02 9.79
C PHE A 193 1.25 -5.54 10.97
N ARG A 194 0.42 -4.67 11.55
CA ARG A 194 -0.27 -4.96 12.80
C ARG A 194 -1.38 -5.99 12.61
N TRP A 195 -2.09 -5.93 11.50
CA TRP A 195 -3.24 -6.79 11.21
C TRP A 195 -2.85 -8.25 10.99
N PRO A 196 -1.88 -8.59 10.11
CA PRO A 196 -1.52 -10.00 9.90
C PRO A 196 -0.98 -10.66 11.16
N ARG A 197 -0.16 -9.95 11.93
CA ARG A 197 0.38 -10.43 13.21
C ARG A 197 -0.73 -10.73 14.22
N TYR A 198 -1.78 -9.91 14.25
CA TYR A 198 -2.93 -10.14 15.12
C TYR A 198 -3.72 -11.39 14.69
N ARG A 199 -4.07 -11.49 13.41
CA ARG A 199 -4.86 -12.61 12.87
C ARG A 199 -4.12 -13.95 13.01
N TRP A 200 -2.82 -14.01 12.69
CA TRP A 200 -2.05 -15.25 12.82
C TRP A 200 -1.90 -15.71 14.28
N ARG A 201 -1.81 -14.79 15.25
CA ARG A 201 -1.83 -15.13 16.67
C ARG A 201 -3.16 -15.70 17.12
N ALA A 202 -4.27 -15.14 16.64
CA ALA A 202 -5.61 -15.65 16.93
C ALA A 202 -5.79 -17.07 16.37
N ILE A 203 -5.36 -17.31 15.12
CA ILE A 203 -5.39 -18.64 14.48
C ILE A 203 -4.54 -19.65 15.25
N ALA A 204 -3.33 -19.28 15.67
CA ALA A 204 -2.46 -20.15 16.47
C ALA A 204 -3.09 -20.51 17.83
N LYS A 205 -3.72 -19.52 18.50
CA LYS A 205 -4.43 -19.76 19.76
C LYS A 205 -5.61 -20.72 19.58
N GLN A 206 -6.38 -20.54 18.52
CA GLN A 206 -7.53 -21.42 18.20
C GLN A 206 -7.08 -22.84 17.87
N ARG A 207 -5.99 -23.00 17.11
CA ARG A 207 -5.41 -24.32 16.80
C ARG A 207 -4.92 -25.05 18.05
N ASN A 208 -4.28 -24.33 18.98
CA ASN A 208 -3.82 -24.91 20.24
C ASN A 208 -4.98 -25.26 21.19
N ALA A 209 -6.08 -24.49 21.17
CA ALA A 209 -7.28 -24.80 21.95
C ALA A 209 -7.98 -26.07 21.45
N LEU A 210 -8.04 -26.26 20.12
CA LEU A 210 -8.60 -27.47 19.51
C LEU A 210 -7.71 -28.70 19.72
N ALA A 211 -6.38 -28.53 19.74
CA ALA A 211 -5.44 -29.61 20.00
C ALA A 211 -5.33 -30.00 21.50
N GLY A 212 -5.82 -29.14 22.40
CA GLY A 212 -5.84 -29.38 23.85
C GLY A 212 -7.17 -29.94 24.37
N GLN A 213 -8.11 -30.27 23.50
CA GLN A 213 -9.35 -30.93 23.87
C GLN A 213 -9.09 -32.44 23.87
N PRO A 214 -9.05 -33.13 25.04
CA PRO A 214 -8.86 -34.57 25.09
C PRO A 214 -10.00 -35.23 24.33
N ASP A 215 -9.65 -36.25 23.55
CA ASP A 215 -10.56 -37.05 22.74
C ASP A 215 -11.62 -37.66 23.66
N GLY A 216 -12.79 -37.01 23.71
CA GLY A 216 -13.95 -37.44 24.48
C GLY A 216 -14.68 -38.55 23.75
N THR A 217 -13.97 -39.62 23.41
CA THR A 217 -14.53 -40.89 22.91
C THR A 217 -13.81 -42.05 23.58
N GLU A 218 -13.92 -42.13 24.90
CA GLU A 218 -13.96 -43.43 25.57
C GLU A 218 -15.42 -43.87 25.65
N SER A 219 -15.75 -44.84 24.79
CA SER A 219 -16.54 -46.04 25.09
C SER A 219 -17.55 -45.95 26.25
N LYS A 220 -18.84 -46.03 25.91
CA LYS A 220 -19.75 -47.07 26.41
C LYS A 220 -20.89 -47.31 25.44
#